data_AF-A0ABD6IYY6-F1
#
_entry.id   AF-A0ABD6IYY6-F1
#
_cell.length_a   1.000
_cell.length_b   1.000
_cell.length_c   1.000
_cell.angle_alpha   90.00
_cell.angle_beta   90.00
_cell.angle_gamma   90.00
#
_symmetry.space_group_name_H-M   'P 1'
#
loop_
_entity.id
_entity.type
_entity.pdbx_description
1 polymer ?
#
loop_
_entity_poly.entity_id
_entity_poly.type
_entity_poly.pdbx_seq_one_letter_code
_entity_poly.pdbx_strand_id
1 'polypeptide(L)' 'MTVVEALKVKGSPSGIRAGTKVRGIRLVEGVDGHDIDCGIDGFGATRLKSGVVKRV' A
#
# COMPACT_ATOMS: atom_id res chain seq x y z
N MET A 1 8.58 -3.16 6.79
CA MET A 1 7.46 -2.30 6.36
C MET A 1 6.27 -3.13 5.92
N THR A 2 5.12 -2.85 6.52
CA THR A 2 3.89 -3.61 6.37
C THR A 2 2.69 -2.67 6.33
N VAL A 3 1.62 -3.11 5.69
CA VAL A 3 0.32 -2.42 5.76
C VAL A 3 -0.29 -2.68 7.14
N VAL A 4 -0.84 -1.64 7.78
CA VAL A 4 -1.44 -1.77 9.13
C VAL A 4 -2.94 -2.04 9.10
N GLU A 5 -3.61 -1.73 8.00
CA GLU A 5 -5.06 -1.86 7.85
C GLU A 5 -5.43 -2.65 6.59
N ALA A 6 -6.60 -3.28 6.58
CA ALA A 6 -7.07 -3.95 5.39
C ALA A 6 -7.66 -2.93 4.39
N LEU A 7 -7.17 -2.94 3.16
CA LEU A 7 -7.63 -2.07 2.09
C LEU A 7 -8.40 -2.88 1.06
N LYS A 8 -9.63 -2.45 0.76
CA LYS A 8 -10.39 -3.02 -0.36
C LYS A 8 -9.85 -2.44 -1.67
N VAL A 9 -9.42 -3.33 -2.57
CA VAL A 9 -8.99 -2.95 -3.91
C VAL A 9 -10.10 -3.31 -4.87
N LYS A 10 -10.51 -2.35 -5.70
CA LYS A 10 -11.54 -2.57 -6.72
C LYS A 10 -11.05 -3.67 -7.69
N GLY A 11 -11.83 -4.73 -7.86
CA GLY A 11 -11.48 -5.86 -8.73
C GLY A 11 -10.72 -7.00 -8.03
N SER A 12 -10.42 -6.91 -6.73
CA SER A 12 -9.87 -8.03 -5.96
C SER A 12 -10.79 -8.37 -4.77
N PRO A 13 -11.31 -9.60 -4.70
CA PRO A 13 -12.23 -10.01 -3.63
C PRO A 13 -11.53 -10.10 -2.26
N SER A 14 -10.22 -10.32 -2.24
CA SER A 14 -9.43 -10.44 -1.01
C SER A 14 -8.82 -9.12 -0.53
N GLY A 15 -8.63 -8.15 -1.43
CA GLY A 15 -7.98 -6.87 -1.11
C GLY A 15 -6.57 -7.04 -0.54
N ILE A 16 -6.03 -5.95 0.01
CA ILE A 16 -4.76 -5.95 0.74
C ILE A 16 -5.10 -6.13 2.22
N ARG A 17 -4.45 -7.07 2.91
CA ARG A 17 -4.71 -7.34 4.32
C ARG A 17 -3.71 -6.58 5.21
N ALA A 18 -4.10 -6.34 6.45
CA ALA A 18 -3.14 -5.93 7.47
C ALA A 18 -2.03 -6.99 7.60
N GLY A 19 -0.78 -6.54 7.69
CA GLY A 19 0.41 -7.39 7.70
C GLY A 19 0.99 -7.70 6.31
N THR A 20 0.34 -7.30 5.22
CA THR A 20 0.91 -7.47 3.88
C THR A 20 2.24 -6.73 3.77
N LYS A 21 3.27 -7.43 3.27
CA LYS A 21 4.62 -6.90 3.13
C LYS A 21 4.71 -5.96 1.94
N VAL A 22 5.24 -4.77 2.18
CA VAL A 22 5.44 -3.74 1.17
C VAL A 22 6.92 -3.66 0.83
N ARG A 23 7.26 -3.50 -0.46
CA ARG A 23 8.63 -3.41 -0.96
C ARG A 23 8.78 -2.20 -1.90
N GLY A 24 10.00 -1.69 -2.07
CA GLY A 24 10.28 -0.64 -3.06
C GLY A 24 9.52 0.68 -2.80
N ILE A 25 9.48 1.14 -1.55
CA ILE A 25 8.79 2.37 -1.16
C ILE A 25 9.50 3.60 -1.71
N ARG A 26 8.73 4.46 -2.37
CA ARG A 26 9.14 5.77 -2.86
C ARG A 26 8.11 6.80 -2.40
N LEU A 27 8.58 7.91 -1.85
CA LEU A 27 7.73 9.07 -1.66
C LEU A 27 7.56 9.76 -3.01
N VAL A 28 6.32 10.02 -3.38
CA VAL A 28 5.93 10.74 -4.58
C VAL A 28 5.09 11.94 -4.18
N GLU A 29 5.03 12.97 -5.01
CA GLU A 29 4.05 14.05 -4.81
C GLU A 29 2.65 13.46 -4.98
N GLY A 30 2.00 13.17 -3.85
CA GLY A 30 0.72 12.47 -3.81
C GLY A 30 -0.39 13.35 -4.34
N VAL A 31 -0.97 12.96 -5.47
CA VAL A 31 -2.26 13.49 -5.94
C VAL A 31 -3.35 12.77 -5.14
N ASP A 32 -4.29 13.51 -4.55
CA ASP A 32 -5.39 13.00 -3.73
C ASP A 32 -4.95 12.19 -2.48
N GLY A 33 -3.82 12.56 -1.87
CA GLY A 33 -3.37 12.04 -0.58
C GLY A 33 -2.75 10.63 -0.62
N HIS A 34 -2.28 10.21 -1.80
CA HIS A 34 -1.54 8.96 -2.00
C HIS A 34 -0.06 9.24 -2.27
N ASP A 35 0.69 9.45 -1.19
CA ASP A 35 2.07 9.96 -1.22
C ASP A 35 3.14 8.85 -1.29
N ILE A 36 2.74 7.58 -1.15
CA ILE A 36 3.65 6.43 -1.16
C ILE A 36 3.39 5.60 -2.41
N ASP A 37 4.37 5.51 -3.29
CA ASP A 37 4.42 4.51 -4.34
C ASP A 37 5.21 3.28 -3.86
N CYS A 38 4.63 2.09 -3.98
CA CYS A 38 5.25 0.88 -3.46
C CYS A 38 4.80 -0.38 -4.18
N GLY A 39 5.58 -1.45 -4.08
CA GLY A 39 5.23 -2.77 -4.58
C GLY A 39 4.61 -3.64 -3.50
N ILE A 40 3.47 -4.25 -3.81
CA ILE A 40 2.80 -5.26 -2.97
C ILE A 40 2.86 -6.61 -3.69
N ASP A 41 3.25 -7.64 -2.94
CA ASP A 41 3.29 -9.00 -3.46
C ASP A 41 1.88 -9.50 -3.80
N GLY A 42 1.68 -9.97 -5.03
CA GLY A 42 0.37 -10.36 -5.57
C GLY A 42 -0.51 -9.22 -6.12
N PHE A 43 -0.14 -7.95 -5.94
CA PHE A 43 -0.86 -6.79 -6.50
C PHE A 43 -0.01 -5.94 -7.46
N GLY A 44 1.32 -5.98 -7.34
CA GLY A 44 2.23 -5.17 -8.14
C GLY A 44 2.44 -3.77 -7.58
N ALA A 45 2.71 -2.79 -8.45
CA ALA A 45 2.90 -1.39 -8.04
C ALA A 45 1.56 -0.78 -7.60
N THR A 46 1.53 -0.22 -6.40
CA THR A 46 0.34 0.34 -5.73
C THR A 46 0.73 1.63 -5.01
N ARG A 47 -0.11 2.64 -5.15
CA ARG A 47 0.01 3.86 -4.36
C ARG A 47 -0.83 3.78 -3.11
N LEU A 48 -0.22 4.08 -1.97
CA LEU A 48 -0.83 4.04 -0.65
C LEU A 48 -0.70 5.41 0.03
N LYS A 49 -1.60 5.66 0.98
CA LYS A 49 -1.47 6.77 1.91
C LYS A 49 -0.39 6.46 2.95
N SER A 50 0.37 7.47 3.35
CA SER A 50 1.38 7.34 4.40
C SER A 50 0.83 6.78 5.73
N GLY A 51 -0.42 7.09 6.07
CA GLY A 51 -1.07 6.62 7.31
C GLY A 51 -1.38 5.13 7.37
N VAL A 52 -1.44 4.41 6.23
CA VAL A 52 -1.80 2.98 6.19
C VAL A 52 -0.58 2.05 6.09
N VAL A 53 0.63 2.62 6.05
CA VAL A 53 1.89 1.87 5.99
C VAL A 53 2.71 2.18 7.23
N LYS A 54 3.18 1.14 7.92
CA LYS A 54 4.05 1.30 9.08
C LYS A 54 5.43 0.70 8.83
N ARG A 55 6.45 1.42 9.30
CA ARG A 55 7.79 0.87 9.43
C ARG A 55 7.80 -0.10 10.60
N VAL A 56 7.95 -1.37 10.26
CA VAL A 56 8.32 -2.50 11.12
C VAL A 56 9.67 -2.95 10.65
#